data_AF-A0A194AKT4-F1
#
_entry.id   AF-A0A194AKT4-F1
#
_cell.length_a   1.000
_cell.length_b   1.000
_cell.length_c   1.000
_cell.angle_alpha   90.00
_cell.angle_beta   90.00
_cell.angle_gamma   90.00
#
_symmetry.space_group_name_H-M   'P 1'
#
loop_
_entity.id
_entity.type
_entity.pdbx_description
1 polymer ?
#
loop_
_entity_poly.entity_id
_entity_poly.type
_entity_poly.pdbx_seq_one_letter_code
_entity_poly.pdbx_strand_id
1 'polypeptide(L)'
;MNTDAHRCTPAINLAVCIVLVAVLLQGCSLGSGPKSLYPPPAALSQTASLRQDFIQEFLQGRWTTARSLFIQTCDNLLRQDDFCAVARMYVLAYKLHAYLGVTYPHLLDKAVDFSQQGLDCTLKTHDRDALLVGPRDRTMQDLLDRSDWPTIYSYLKKLGDPLFVSVYARKAAGKAASSPDKDSAWANTFLKLAHDVDSRQGWVLFLIQDWKGQRSLEKDPVRQRFMDQRINSLLDLVSPCTQPLIGP
;
A
#
# COMPACT_ATOMS: atom_id res chain seq x y z
N MET A 1 42.92 59.82 -34.91
CA MET A 1 43.68 58.68 -34.38
C MET A 1 42.80 58.00 -33.35
N ASN A 2 42.25 56.84 -33.71
CA ASN A 2 41.31 56.08 -32.89
C ASN A 2 42.07 55.36 -31.76
N THR A 3 41.63 55.59 -30.52
CA THR A 3 41.96 54.74 -29.37
C THR A 3 40.66 54.13 -28.88
N ASP A 4 40.43 52.88 -29.26
CA ASP A 4 39.37 52.03 -28.70
C ASP A 4 39.77 51.58 -27.30
N ALA A 5 38.99 52.02 -26.30
CA ALA A 5 39.13 51.62 -24.92
C ALA A 5 38.35 50.32 -24.66
N HIS A 6 39.08 49.21 -24.52
CA HIS A 6 38.54 47.97 -24.00
C HIS A 6 38.10 48.14 -22.53
N ARG A 7 36.79 48.10 -22.29
CA ARG A 7 36.21 47.95 -20.95
C ARG A 7 36.29 46.49 -20.52
N CYS A 8 37.27 46.15 -19.69
CA CYS A 8 37.25 44.89 -18.92
C CYS A 8 36.25 45.04 -17.76
N THR A 9 35.15 44.29 -17.84
CA THR A 9 34.12 44.20 -16.79
C THR A 9 34.58 43.28 -15.64
N PRO A 10 34.63 43.75 -14.38
CA PRO A 10 35.00 42.93 -13.22
C PRO A 10 33.89 41.98 -12.72
N ALA A 11 32.72 41.96 -13.37
CA ALA A 11 31.54 41.25 -12.88
C ALA A 11 31.62 39.71 -12.98
N ILE A 12 32.50 39.17 -13.84
CA ILE A 12 32.58 37.72 -14.09
C ILE A 12 33.28 36.99 -12.92
N ASN A 13 34.18 37.66 -12.20
CA ASN A 13 34.94 37.01 -11.12
C ASN A 13 34.12 36.76 -9.84
N LEU A 14 33.11 37.58 -9.54
CA LEU A 14 32.33 37.41 -8.30
C LEU A 14 31.37 36.21 -8.38
N ALA A 15 30.71 36.03 -9.52
CA ALA A 15 29.76 34.92 -9.73
C ALA A 15 30.47 33.55 -9.69
N VAL A 16 31.67 33.45 -10.28
CA VAL A 16 32.47 32.23 -10.25
C VAL A 16 32.94 31.90 -8.83
N CYS A 17 33.35 32.91 -8.04
CA CYS A 17 33.71 32.70 -6.64
C CYS A 17 32.52 32.25 -5.77
N ILE A 18 31.31 32.80 -5.99
CA ILE A 18 30.11 32.40 -5.24
C ILE A 18 29.72 30.95 -5.54
N VAL A 19 29.78 30.54 -6.82
CA VAL A 19 29.48 29.15 -7.21
C VAL A 19 30.53 28.19 -6.65
N LEU A 20 31.82 28.54 -6.68
CA LEU A 20 32.89 27.71 -6.10
C LEU A 20 32.73 27.55 -4.59
N VAL A 21 32.42 28.62 -3.86
CA VAL A 21 32.17 28.56 -2.42
C VAL A 21 30.92 27.75 -2.11
N ALA A 22 29.85 27.87 -2.89
CA ALA A 22 28.63 27.07 -2.72
C ALA A 22 28.89 25.56 -2.96
N VAL A 23 29.70 25.20 -3.95
CA VAL A 23 30.07 23.80 -4.23
C VAL A 23 31.00 23.25 -3.14
N LEU A 24 31.95 24.04 -2.64
CA LEU A 24 32.85 23.63 -1.55
C LEU A 24 32.12 23.47 -0.21
N LEU A 25 31.11 24.31 0.07
CA LEU A 25 30.28 24.21 1.27
C LEU A 25 29.32 23.02 1.24
N GLN A 26 28.88 22.57 0.07
CA GLN A 26 28.06 21.36 -0.08
C GLN A 26 28.85 20.05 0.04
N GLY A 27 30.18 20.11 -0.12
CA GLY A 27 31.07 18.95 -0.01
C GLY A 27 31.28 18.42 1.42
N CYS A 28 30.99 19.20 2.46
CA CYS A 28 31.19 18.79 3.86
C CYS A 28 29.94 18.21 4.55
N SER A 29 28.79 18.18 3.87
CA SER A 29 27.52 17.70 4.45
C SER A 29 27.13 16.27 4.06
N LEU A 30 27.89 15.61 3.18
CA LEU A 30 27.64 14.23 2.77
C LEU A 30 28.44 13.23 3.63
N GLY A 31 27.91 12.98 4.82
CA GLY A 31 27.90 11.64 5.42
C GLY A 31 29.18 11.18 6.12
N SER A 32 29.32 11.52 7.40
CA SER A 32 29.79 10.59 8.44
C SER A 32 29.84 11.32 9.79
N GLY A 33 28.69 11.37 10.47
CA GLY A 33 28.71 11.59 11.91
C GLY A 33 29.56 10.51 12.60
N PRO A 34 30.04 10.75 13.84
CA PRO A 34 30.84 9.77 14.56
C PRO A 34 30.09 8.43 14.59
N LYS A 35 30.70 7.40 13.98
CA LYS A 35 30.15 6.05 13.98
C LYS A 35 30.06 5.60 15.44
N SER A 36 28.84 5.33 15.91
CA SER A 36 28.64 4.72 17.23
C SER A 36 29.51 3.48 17.34
N LEU A 37 30.19 3.31 18.47
CA LEU A 37 30.97 2.09 18.78
C LEU A 37 30.07 0.84 18.77
N TYR A 38 28.76 1.03 18.96
CA TYR A 38 27.73 0.01 18.90
C TYR A 38 26.60 0.50 17.99
N PRO A 39 26.74 0.36 16.66
CA PRO A 39 25.65 0.73 15.76
C PRO A 39 24.47 -0.25 15.96
N PRO A 40 23.22 0.22 15.79
CA PRO A 40 22.09 -0.68 15.83
C PRO A 40 22.21 -1.76 14.72
N PRO A 41 21.71 -2.98 14.95
CA PRO A 41 21.71 -4.02 13.92
C PRO A 41 21.02 -3.54 12.65
N ALA A 42 21.61 -3.82 11.47
CA ALA A 42 21.06 -3.39 10.19
C ALA A 42 19.60 -3.86 9.98
N ALA A 43 19.22 -5.02 10.53
CA ALA A 43 17.86 -5.55 10.49
C ALA A 43 16.80 -4.57 11.04
N LEU A 44 17.15 -3.79 12.07
CA LEU A 44 16.23 -2.83 12.69
C LEU A 44 15.91 -1.64 11.77
N SER A 45 16.85 -1.26 10.90
CA SER A 45 16.64 -0.19 9.92
C SER A 45 15.78 -0.61 8.72
N GLN A 46 15.60 -1.92 8.52
CA GLN A 46 14.90 -2.49 7.35
C GLN A 46 13.42 -2.78 7.62
N THR A 47 12.90 -2.51 8.81
CA THR A 47 11.50 -2.83 9.18
C THR A 47 10.48 -2.23 8.21
N ALA A 48 10.72 -1.00 7.72
CA ALA A 48 9.82 -0.35 6.77
C ALA A 48 9.82 -1.05 5.39
N SER A 49 10.98 -1.49 4.89
CA SER A 49 11.06 -2.23 3.63
C SER A 49 10.46 -3.62 3.78
N LEU A 50 10.75 -4.34 4.87
CA LEU A 50 10.17 -5.67 5.16
C LEU A 50 8.64 -5.63 5.21
N ARG A 51 8.06 -4.56 5.77
CA ARG A 51 6.61 -4.33 5.74
C ARG A 51 6.07 -4.16 4.33
N GLN A 52 6.77 -3.41 3.46
CA GLN A 52 6.36 -3.23 2.07
C GLN A 52 6.48 -4.54 1.29
N ASP A 53 7.58 -5.27 1.50
CA ASP A 53 7.81 -6.58 0.91
C ASP A 53 6.73 -7.57 1.35
N PHE A 54 6.34 -7.56 2.63
CA PHE A 54 5.23 -8.36 3.12
C PHE A 54 3.94 -8.11 2.32
N ILE A 55 3.56 -6.85 2.11
CA ILE A 55 2.36 -6.49 1.34
C ILE A 55 2.48 -7.01 -0.10
N GLN A 56 3.63 -6.80 -0.74
CA GLN A 56 3.87 -7.21 -2.12
C GLN A 56 3.82 -8.73 -2.28
N GLU A 57 4.59 -9.46 -1.48
CA GLU A 57 4.62 -10.92 -1.48
C GLU A 57 3.23 -11.51 -1.18
N PHE A 58 2.50 -10.90 -0.24
CA PHE A 58 1.14 -11.30 0.08
C PHE A 58 0.23 -11.16 -1.14
N LEU A 59 0.19 -9.99 -1.76
CA LEU A 59 -0.70 -9.69 -2.89
C LEU A 59 -0.32 -10.43 -4.17
N GLN A 60 0.95 -10.83 -4.30
CA GLN A 60 1.45 -11.68 -5.39
C GLN A 60 1.13 -13.18 -5.16
N GLY A 61 0.54 -13.55 -4.02
CA GLY A 61 0.18 -14.93 -3.72
C GLY A 61 1.33 -15.79 -3.21
N ARG A 62 2.49 -15.19 -2.87
CA ARG A 62 3.66 -15.88 -2.28
C ARG A 62 3.54 -15.92 -0.77
N TRP A 63 2.53 -16.63 -0.27
CA TRP A 63 2.12 -16.56 1.14
C TRP A 63 3.20 -17.05 2.11
N THR A 64 4.02 -18.02 1.73
CA THR A 64 5.11 -18.51 2.61
C THR A 64 6.17 -17.43 2.82
N THR A 65 6.55 -16.72 1.76
CA THR A 65 7.47 -15.59 1.84
C THR A 65 6.85 -14.44 2.64
N ALA A 66 5.59 -14.09 2.33
CA ALA A 66 4.86 -13.05 3.05
C ALA A 66 4.78 -13.36 4.56
N ARG A 67 4.51 -14.61 4.94
CA ARG A 67 4.49 -15.05 6.35
C ARG A 67 5.83 -14.82 7.03
N SER A 68 6.93 -15.23 6.38
CA SER A 68 8.27 -15.04 6.91
C SER A 68 8.56 -13.56 7.15
N LEU A 69 8.24 -12.71 6.16
CA LEU A 69 8.43 -11.26 6.26
C LEU A 69 7.56 -10.62 7.35
N PHE A 70 6.32 -11.07 7.52
CA PHE A 70 5.44 -10.62 8.59
C PHE A 70 6.03 -10.92 9.96
N ILE A 71 6.44 -12.17 10.20
CA ILE A 71 7.05 -12.61 11.47
C ILE A 71 8.33 -11.80 11.73
N GLN A 72 9.21 -11.71 10.74
CA GLN A 72 10.47 -10.96 10.86
C GLN A 72 10.23 -9.47 11.16
N THR A 73 9.21 -8.86 10.54
CA THR A 73 8.84 -7.46 10.80
C THR A 73 8.35 -7.28 12.24
N CYS A 74 7.47 -8.16 12.72
CA CYS A 74 6.98 -8.13 14.10
C CYS A 74 8.11 -8.33 15.11
N ASP A 75 9.01 -9.30 14.89
CA ASP A 75 10.16 -9.56 15.76
C ASP A 75 11.10 -8.35 15.84
N ASN A 76 11.36 -7.68 14.71
CA ASN A 76 12.19 -6.47 14.69
C ASN A 76 11.55 -5.32 15.46
N LEU A 77 10.23 -5.14 15.34
CA LEU A 77 9.48 -4.11 16.06
C LEU A 77 9.44 -4.40 17.57
N LEU A 78 9.27 -5.66 17.97
CA LEU A 78 9.33 -6.05 19.39
C LEU A 78 10.72 -5.79 19.99
N ARG A 79 11.79 -6.05 19.25
CA ARG A 79 13.17 -5.71 19.68
C ARG A 79 13.42 -4.21 19.80
N GLN A 80 12.55 -3.38 19.20
CA GLN A 80 12.56 -1.92 19.31
C GLN A 80 11.62 -1.40 20.40
N ASP A 81 10.93 -2.29 21.13
CA ASP A 81 9.89 -1.93 22.10
C ASP A 81 8.70 -1.17 21.47
N ASP A 82 8.49 -1.28 20.15
CA ASP A 82 7.39 -0.61 19.44
C ASP A 82 6.16 -1.52 19.30
N PHE A 83 5.52 -1.80 20.43
CA PHE A 83 4.27 -2.58 20.50
C PHE A 83 3.14 -1.99 19.64
N CYS A 84 3.10 -0.66 19.48
CA CYS A 84 2.09 0.00 18.66
C CYS A 84 2.27 -0.31 17.18
N ALA A 85 3.51 -0.40 16.69
CA ALA A 85 3.78 -0.81 15.32
C ALA A 85 3.46 -2.28 15.09
N VAL A 86 3.73 -3.16 16.07
CA VAL A 86 3.33 -4.57 15.99
C VAL A 86 1.81 -4.66 15.86
N ALA A 87 1.05 -3.95 16.70
CA ALA A 87 -0.41 -3.87 16.58
C ALA A 87 -0.87 -3.42 15.18
N ARG A 88 -0.23 -2.38 14.61
CA ARG A 88 -0.50 -1.91 13.24
C ARG A 88 -0.19 -2.97 12.17
N MET A 89 0.84 -3.80 12.37
CA MET A 89 1.16 -4.89 11.45
C MET A 89 0.06 -5.97 11.46
N TYR A 90 -0.45 -6.33 12.63
CA TYR A 90 -1.56 -7.27 12.74
C TYR A 90 -2.86 -6.73 12.11
N VAL A 91 -3.18 -5.44 12.32
CA VAL A 91 -4.30 -4.77 11.63
C VAL A 91 -4.11 -4.79 10.11
N LEU A 92 -2.90 -4.53 9.63
CA LEU A 92 -2.58 -4.58 8.21
C LEU A 92 -2.80 -5.99 7.62
N ALA A 93 -2.28 -7.03 8.28
CA ALA A 93 -2.49 -8.41 7.86
C ALA A 93 -3.98 -8.77 7.81
N TYR A 94 -4.75 -8.36 8.83
CA TYR A 94 -6.20 -8.55 8.84
C TYR A 94 -6.86 -7.88 7.63
N LYS A 95 -6.54 -6.61 7.36
CA LYS A 95 -7.13 -5.86 6.23
C LYS A 95 -6.82 -6.53 4.89
N LEU A 96 -5.59 -6.98 4.68
CA LEU A 96 -5.20 -7.66 3.45
C LEU A 96 -6.02 -8.94 3.21
N HIS A 97 -6.25 -9.75 4.24
CA HIS A 97 -7.14 -10.90 4.15
C HIS A 97 -8.60 -10.51 3.92
N ALA A 98 -9.10 -9.50 4.64
CA ALA A 98 -10.47 -9.02 4.50
C ALA A 98 -10.76 -8.51 3.07
N TYR A 99 -9.79 -7.91 2.40
CA TYR A 99 -9.90 -7.50 0.99
C TYR A 99 -10.03 -8.68 0.02
N LEU A 100 -9.69 -9.89 0.44
CA LEU A 100 -9.90 -11.12 -0.32
C LEU A 100 -11.20 -11.84 0.09
N GLY A 101 -12.01 -11.23 0.97
CA GLY A 101 -13.22 -11.82 1.51
C GLY A 101 -12.97 -12.88 2.60
N VAL A 102 -11.75 -12.92 3.16
CA VAL A 102 -11.38 -13.89 4.21
C VAL A 102 -11.17 -13.15 5.53
N THR A 103 -11.86 -13.57 6.58
CA THR A 103 -11.74 -12.96 7.91
C THR A 103 -10.93 -13.84 8.85
N TYR A 104 -9.94 -13.25 9.51
CA TYR A 104 -9.14 -13.91 10.55
C TYR A 104 -9.21 -13.09 11.85
N PRO A 105 -10.26 -13.27 12.68
CA PRO A 105 -10.48 -12.44 13.87
C PRO A 105 -9.30 -12.42 14.85
N HIS A 106 -8.57 -13.53 14.97
CA HIS A 106 -7.39 -13.63 15.85
C HIS A 106 -6.28 -12.62 15.52
N LEU A 107 -6.21 -12.12 14.27
CA LEU A 107 -5.27 -11.05 13.92
C LEU A 107 -5.63 -9.75 14.64
N LEU A 108 -6.92 -9.44 14.73
CA LEU A 108 -7.38 -8.28 15.48
C LEU A 108 -7.21 -8.47 16.99
N ASP A 109 -7.41 -9.69 17.50
CA ASP A 109 -7.15 -10.00 18.91
C ASP A 109 -5.70 -9.71 19.28
N LYS A 110 -4.75 -10.20 18.47
CA LYS A 110 -3.32 -9.87 18.65
C LYS A 110 -3.03 -8.39 18.51
N ALA A 111 -3.69 -7.68 17.58
CA ALA A 111 -3.52 -6.24 17.46
C ALA A 111 -3.96 -5.51 18.74
N VAL A 112 -5.08 -5.91 19.33
CA VAL A 112 -5.58 -5.37 20.61
C VAL A 112 -4.59 -5.67 21.72
N ASP A 113 -4.15 -6.93 21.88
CA ASP A 113 -3.18 -7.35 22.90
C ASP A 113 -1.91 -6.49 22.88
N PHE A 114 -1.34 -6.27 21.69
CA PHE A 114 -0.14 -5.44 21.54
C PHE A 114 -0.43 -3.94 21.73
N SER A 115 -1.60 -3.45 21.31
CA SER A 115 -1.97 -2.05 21.51
C SER A 115 -2.11 -1.66 22.99
N GLN A 116 -2.51 -2.60 23.84
CA GLN A 116 -2.64 -2.39 25.29
C GLN A 116 -1.29 -2.32 26.00
N GLN A 117 -0.26 -2.97 25.44
CA GLN A 117 1.10 -2.98 25.99
C GLN A 117 1.90 -1.71 25.65
N GLY A 118 1.56 -0.99 24.57
CA GLY A 118 2.26 0.24 24.21
C GLY A 118 1.80 1.46 25.00
N LEU A 119 2.75 2.30 25.43
CA LEU A 119 2.49 3.48 26.27
C LEU A 119 1.56 4.51 25.61
N ASP A 120 1.74 4.79 24.31
CA ASP A 120 1.01 5.85 23.58
C ASP A 120 0.35 5.35 22.27
N CYS A 121 -0.17 4.12 22.26
CA CYS A 121 -0.86 3.65 21.07
C CYS A 121 -2.17 4.41 20.84
N THR A 122 -2.27 5.12 19.70
CA THR A 122 -3.54 5.67 19.21
C THR A 122 -4.59 4.59 18.90
N LEU A 123 -4.16 3.33 18.87
CA LEU A 123 -4.99 2.14 18.70
C LEU A 123 -5.52 1.58 20.02
N LYS A 124 -5.37 2.26 21.16
CA LYS A 124 -5.98 1.85 22.43
C LYS A 124 -7.50 1.96 22.34
N THR A 125 -8.10 0.92 21.78
CA THR A 125 -9.54 0.78 21.65
C THR A 125 -9.89 -0.67 21.93
N HIS A 126 -10.97 -0.87 22.69
CA HIS A 126 -11.61 -2.18 22.81
C HIS A 126 -12.50 -2.47 21.60
N ASP A 127 -12.83 -1.45 20.81
CA ASP A 127 -13.59 -1.55 19.58
C ASP A 127 -12.67 -1.93 18.40
N ARG A 128 -12.90 -3.13 17.88
CA ARG A 128 -12.20 -3.72 16.73
C ARG A 128 -12.43 -2.92 15.45
N ASP A 129 -13.61 -2.33 15.30
CA ASP A 129 -14.00 -1.65 14.05
C ASP A 129 -13.31 -0.28 13.96
N ALA A 130 -13.05 0.36 15.10
CA ALA A 130 -12.28 1.60 15.17
C ALA A 130 -10.83 1.44 14.67
N LEU A 131 -10.24 0.23 14.74
CA LEU A 131 -8.91 -0.06 14.20
C LEU A 131 -8.87 -0.08 12.66
N LEU A 132 -10.02 -0.26 12.03
CA LEU A 132 -10.13 -0.50 10.60
C LEU A 132 -10.33 0.77 9.78
N VAL A 133 -10.82 1.85 10.40
CA VAL A 133 -11.33 3.03 9.68
C VAL A 133 -10.51 4.29 9.98
N GLY A 134 -9.61 4.66 9.06
CA GLY A 134 -8.93 5.95 9.08
C GLY A 134 -9.78 7.10 8.54
N PRO A 135 -9.34 8.36 8.66
CA PRO A 135 -10.08 9.52 8.13
C PRO A 135 -10.40 9.43 6.63
N ARG A 136 -9.46 8.90 5.84
CA ARG A 136 -9.63 8.68 4.40
C ARG A 136 -10.68 7.59 4.11
N ASP A 137 -10.70 6.54 4.92
CA ASP A 137 -11.71 5.48 4.84
C ASP A 137 -13.11 6.04 5.10
N ARG A 138 -13.28 6.92 6.10
CA ARG A 138 -14.58 7.57 6.39
C ARG A 138 -15.08 8.41 5.22
N THR A 139 -14.19 9.24 4.65
CA THR A 139 -14.56 10.07 3.49
C THR A 139 -15.06 9.20 2.33
N MET A 140 -14.38 8.08 2.08
CA MET A 140 -14.77 7.18 1.01
C MET A 140 -16.05 6.40 1.34
N GLN A 141 -16.24 6.01 2.60
CA GLN A 141 -17.48 5.39 3.08
C GLN A 141 -18.68 6.31 2.86
N ASP A 142 -18.56 7.59 3.22
CA ASP A 142 -19.61 8.60 3.01
C ASP A 142 -19.96 8.75 1.52
N LEU A 143 -18.97 8.78 0.63
CA LEU A 143 -19.18 8.85 -0.81
C LEU A 143 -19.87 7.59 -1.34
N LEU A 144 -19.43 6.41 -0.88
CA LEU A 144 -20.05 5.13 -1.22
C LEU A 144 -21.51 5.10 -0.77
N ASP A 145 -21.82 5.60 0.43
CA ASP A 145 -23.18 5.65 1.00
C ASP A 145 -24.12 6.56 0.24
N ARG A 146 -23.59 7.61 -0.38
CA ARG A 146 -24.35 8.50 -1.28
C ARG A 146 -24.40 8.03 -2.73
N SER A 147 -23.71 6.94 -3.07
CA SER A 147 -23.61 6.43 -4.44
C SER A 147 -23.12 7.47 -5.46
N ASP A 148 -22.25 8.40 -5.06
CA ASP A 148 -21.72 9.45 -5.94
C ASP A 148 -20.55 8.90 -6.79
N TRP A 149 -20.89 8.06 -7.78
CA TRP A 149 -19.91 7.36 -8.61
C TRP A 149 -18.93 8.28 -9.35
N PRO A 150 -19.38 9.40 -9.98
CA PRO A 150 -18.46 10.33 -10.64
C PRO A 150 -17.42 10.93 -9.68
N THR A 151 -17.85 11.35 -8.48
CA THR A 151 -16.94 11.92 -7.48
C THR A 151 -15.96 10.87 -6.96
N ILE A 152 -16.44 9.66 -6.65
CA ILE A 152 -15.58 8.55 -6.23
C ILE A 152 -14.51 8.27 -7.30
N TYR A 153 -14.92 8.12 -8.55
CA TYR A 153 -13.99 7.81 -9.64
C TYR A 153 -12.93 8.91 -9.84
N SER A 154 -13.36 10.19 -9.84
CA SER A 154 -12.46 11.35 -9.95
C SER A 154 -11.49 11.42 -8.78
N TYR A 155 -11.96 11.15 -7.56
CA TYR A 155 -11.13 11.11 -6.36
C TYR A 155 -10.08 10.00 -6.44
N LEU A 156 -10.49 8.77 -6.77
CA LEU A 156 -9.60 7.62 -6.87
C LEU A 156 -8.52 7.82 -7.94
N LYS A 157 -8.85 8.39 -9.11
CA LYS A 157 -7.83 8.64 -10.17
C LYS A 157 -6.77 9.66 -9.80
N LYS A 158 -7.05 10.56 -8.83
CA LYS A 158 -6.10 11.58 -8.38
C LYS A 158 -5.23 11.12 -7.22
N LEU A 159 -5.54 9.98 -6.61
CA LEU A 159 -4.77 9.45 -5.50
C LEU A 159 -3.47 8.78 -5.99
N GLY A 160 -2.38 9.05 -5.28
CA GLY A 160 -1.08 8.40 -5.51
C GLY A 160 -0.88 7.06 -4.80
N ASP A 161 -1.86 6.61 -4.01
CA ASP A 161 -1.79 5.35 -3.24
C ASP A 161 -2.48 4.21 -4.02
N PRO A 162 -1.73 3.34 -4.73
CA PRO A 162 -2.32 2.31 -5.58
C PRO A 162 -3.12 1.28 -4.80
N LEU A 163 -2.72 0.96 -3.57
CA LEU A 163 -3.42 -0.04 -2.76
C LEU A 163 -4.80 0.49 -2.36
N PHE A 164 -4.85 1.75 -1.91
CA PHE A 164 -6.11 2.40 -1.59
C PHE A 164 -7.02 2.49 -2.83
N VAL A 165 -6.48 2.86 -3.99
CA VAL A 165 -7.24 2.95 -5.24
C VAL A 165 -7.85 1.60 -5.62
N SER A 166 -7.06 0.53 -5.64
CA SER A 166 -7.53 -0.81 -5.99
C SER A 166 -8.67 -1.29 -5.07
N VAL A 167 -8.45 -1.19 -3.75
CA VAL A 167 -9.42 -1.65 -2.74
C VAL A 167 -10.74 -0.91 -2.87
N TYR A 168 -10.69 0.42 -2.95
CA TYR A 168 -11.91 1.23 -2.98
C TYR A 168 -12.60 1.23 -4.34
N ALA A 169 -11.86 1.05 -5.44
CA ALA A 169 -12.46 0.76 -6.73
C ALA A 169 -13.28 -0.53 -6.67
N ARG A 170 -12.74 -1.64 -6.12
CA ARG A 170 -13.52 -2.88 -5.96
C ARG A 170 -14.73 -2.73 -5.02
N LYS A 171 -14.60 -2.00 -3.90
CA LYS A 171 -15.74 -1.70 -3.02
C LYS A 171 -16.83 -0.92 -3.76
N ALA A 172 -16.46 0.11 -4.51
CA ALA A 172 -17.38 0.89 -5.33
C ALA A 172 -18.03 0.03 -6.42
N ALA A 173 -17.27 -0.86 -7.06
CA ALA A 173 -17.80 -1.79 -8.04
C ALA A 173 -18.85 -2.74 -7.45
N GLY A 174 -18.56 -3.33 -6.29
CA GLY A 174 -19.50 -4.21 -5.59
C GLY A 174 -20.79 -3.47 -5.24
N LYS A 175 -20.68 -2.24 -4.71
CA LYS A 175 -21.86 -1.44 -4.36
C LYS A 175 -22.68 -1.03 -5.58
N ALA A 176 -22.02 -0.59 -6.67
CA ALA A 176 -22.69 -0.25 -7.92
C ALA A 176 -23.36 -1.48 -8.57
N ALA A 177 -22.75 -2.66 -8.48
CA ALA A 177 -23.31 -3.91 -9.00
C ALA A 177 -24.57 -4.38 -8.24
N SER A 178 -24.64 -4.10 -6.93
CA SER A 178 -25.78 -4.43 -6.08
C SER A 178 -26.89 -3.36 -6.05
N SER A 179 -26.72 -2.24 -6.75
CA SER A 179 -27.71 -1.15 -6.80
C SER A 179 -28.97 -1.56 -7.58
N PRO A 180 -30.19 -1.25 -7.10
CA PRO A 180 -31.45 -1.53 -7.79
C PRO A 180 -31.52 -0.94 -9.20
N ASP A 181 -30.88 0.21 -9.40
CA ASP A 181 -30.90 0.99 -10.64
C ASP A 181 -29.95 0.42 -11.72
N LYS A 182 -29.26 -0.69 -11.43
CA LYS A 182 -28.34 -1.39 -12.33
C LYS A 182 -27.30 -0.44 -12.92
N ASP A 183 -26.54 0.21 -12.05
CA ASP A 183 -25.32 0.96 -12.40
C ASP A 183 -24.17 0.04 -12.84
N SER A 184 -24.47 -1.01 -13.61
CA SER A 184 -23.49 -1.99 -14.11
C SER A 184 -22.40 -1.34 -14.95
N ALA A 185 -22.67 -0.18 -15.57
CA ALA A 185 -21.65 0.61 -16.25
C ALA A 185 -20.58 1.15 -15.28
N TRP A 186 -20.99 1.65 -14.11
CA TRP A 186 -20.06 2.09 -13.07
C TRP A 186 -19.35 0.92 -12.41
N ALA A 187 -20.05 -0.20 -12.18
CA ALA A 187 -19.42 -1.42 -11.67
C ALA A 187 -18.26 -1.88 -12.57
N ASN A 188 -18.50 -1.95 -13.89
CA ASN A 188 -17.45 -2.26 -14.87
C ASN A 188 -16.33 -1.21 -14.91
N THR A 189 -16.68 0.07 -14.81
CA THR A 189 -15.70 1.17 -14.80
C THR A 189 -14.75 1.07 -13.61
N PHE A 190 -15.28 0.77 -12.43
CA PHE A 190 -14.49 0.59 -11.22
C PHE A 190 -13.67 -0.71 -11.22
N LEU A 191 -14.22 -1.83 -11.70
CA LEU A 191 -13.45 -3.07 -11.87
C LEU A 191 -12.29 -2.88 -12.83
N LYS A 192 -12.49 -2.13 -13.92
CA LYS A 192 -11.41 -1.80 -14.85
C LYS A 192 -10.34 -0.94 -14.17
N LEU A 193 -10.74 0.05 -13.37
CA LEU A 193 -9.78 0.87 -12.61
C LEU A 193 -8.94 0.03 -11.64
N ALA A 194 -9.57 -0.87 -10.89
CA ALA A 194 -8.86 -1.80 -10.00
C ALA A 194 -7.87 -2.67 -10.80
N HIS A 195 -8.35 -3.30 -11.87
CA HIS A 195 -7.54 -4.15 -12.74
C HIS A 195 -6.33 -3.44 -13.35
N ASP A 196 -6.51 -2.21 -13.84
CA ASP A 196 -5.43 -1.40 -14.41
C ASP A 196 -4.38 -1.02 -13.36
N VAL A 197 -4.77 -0.84 -12.10
CA VAL A 197 -3.82 -0.64 -10.99
C VAL A 197 -3.12 -1.96 -10.65
N ASP A 198 -3.88 -3.02 -10.45
CA ASP A 198 -3.39 -4.30 -9.94
C ASP A 198 -2.46 -5.00 -10.93
N SER A 199 -2.74 -4.87 -12.24
CA SER A 199 -1.89 -5.41 -13.31
C SER A 199 -0.53 -4.71 -13.38
N ARG A 200 -0.47 -3.39 -13.16
CA ARG A 200 0.80 -2.64 -13.11
C ARG A 200 1.63 -2.99 -11.88
N GLN A 201 1.00 -3.40 -10.79
CA GLN A 201 1.68 -3.82 -9.56
C GLN A 201 2.00 -5.32 -9.53
N GLY A 202 1.42 -6.11 -10.43
CA GLY A 202 1.54 -7.57 -10.42
C GLY A 202 0.78 -8.25 -9.27
N TRP A 203 -0.25 -7.63 -8.72
CA TRP A 203 -1.00 -8.15 -7.57
C TRP A 203 -1.97 -9.27 -7.96
N VAL A 204 -1.42 -10.47 -8.14
CA VAL A 204 -2.12 -11.69 -8.58
C VAL A 204 -3.44 -11.93 -7.83
N LEU A 205 -3.45 -11.83 -6.49
CA LEU A 205 -4.65 -12.10 -5.70
C LEU A 205 -5.76 -11.10 -5.99
N PHE A 206 -5.42 -9.85 -6.24
CA PHE A 206 -6.40 -8.83 -6.57
C PHE A 206 -6.89 -8.97 -8.00
N LEU A 207 -5.99 -9.28 -8.94
CA LEU A 207 -6.38 -9.61 -10.32
C LEU A 207 -7.38 -10.78 -10.38
N ILE A 208 -7.22 -11.80 -9.54
CA ILE A 208 -8.20 -12.89 -9.41
C ILE A 208 -9.57 -12.34 -8.97
N GLN A 209 -9.60 -11.43 -7.99
CA GLN A 209 -10.85 -10.82 -7.53
C GLN A 209 -11.48 -9.92 -8.60
N ASP A 210 -10.67 -9.16 -9.35
CA ASP A 210 -11.16 -8.33 -10.45
C ASP A 210 -11.81 -9.17 -11.54
N TRP A 211 -11.17 -10.27 -11.95
CA TRP A 211 -11.73 -11.19 -12.93
C TRP A 211 -13.01 -11.87 -12.42
N LYS A 212 -13.06 -12.26 -11.15
CA LYS A 212 -14.29 -12.79 -10.53
C LYS A 212 -15.42 -11.76 -10.56
N GLY A 213 -15.11 -10.49 -10.27
CA GLY A 213 -16.06 -9.39 -10.37
C GLY A 213 -16.54 -9.14 -11.80
N GLN A 214 -15.64 -9.14 -12.78
CA GLN A 214 -16.02 -8.97 -14.19
C GLN A 214 -16.88 -10.13 -14.69
N ARG A 215 -16.51 -11.36 -14.30
CA ARG A 215 -17.25 -12.57 -14.62
C ARG A 215 -18.67 -12.56 -14.08
N SER A 216 -18.90 -12.04 -12.86
CA SER A 216 -20.25 -11.98 -12.28
C SER A 216 -21.15 -10.97 -12.98
N LEU A 217 -20.58 -10.00 -13.70
CA LEU A 217 -21.31 -9.00 -14.49
C LEU A 217 -21.48 -9.40 -15.96
N GLU A 218 -20.63 -10.30 -16.48
CA GLU A 218 -20.64 -10.76 -17.86
C GLU A 218 -21.84 -11.68 -18.12
N LYS A 219 -22.50 -11.51 -19.27
CA LYS A 219 -23.67 -12.31 -19.69
C LYS A 219 -23.31 -13.32 -20.76
N ASP A 220 -22.27 -13.06 -21.56
CA ASP A 220 -21.84 -13.95 -22.63
C ASP A 220 -21.11 -15.18 -22.03
N PRO A 221 -21.65 -16.41 -22.20
CA PRO A 221 -21.02 -17.63 -21.69
C PRO A 221 -19.61 -17.88 -22.26
N VAL A 222 -19.33 -17.46 -23.48
CA VAL A 222 -18.01 -17.63 -24.09
C VAL A 222 -16.99 -16.74 -23.37
N ARG A 223 -17.36 -15.50 -23.08
CA ARG A 223 -16.51 -14.57 -22.32
C ARG A 223 -16.35 -14.99 -20.87
N GLN A 224 -17.40 -15.50 -20.23
CA GLN A 224 -17.29 -16.09 -18.89
C GLN A 224 -16.27 -17.24 -18.85
N ARG A 225 -16.29 -18.16 -19.83
CA ARG A 225 -15.29 -19.25 -19.92
C ARG A 225 -13.86 -18.73 -20.09
N PHE A 226 -13.67 -17.69 -20.89
CA PHE A 226 -12.35 -17.04 -21.02
C PHE A 226 -11.89 -16.44 -19.69
N MET A 227 -12.77 -15.76 -18.96
CA MET A 227 -12.47 -15.23 -17.63
C MET A 227 -12.15 -16.34 -16.62
N ASP A 228 -12.89 -17.46 -16.67
CA ASP A 228 -12.62 -18.64 -15.85
C ASP A 228 -11.23 -19.22 -16.12
N GLN A 229 -10.83 -19.32 -17.38
CA GLN A 229 -9.47 -19.75 -17.75
C GLN A 229 -8.41 -18.80 -17.18
N ARG A 230 -8.62 -17.48 -17.29
CA ARG A 230 -7.72 -16.47 -16.72
C ARG A 230 -7.60 -16.59 -15.20
N ILE A 231 -8.73 -16.76 -14.50
CA ILE A 231 -8.76 -16.97 -13.04
C ILE A 231 -7.95 -18.21 -12.67
N ASN A 232 -8.14 -19.32 -13.37
CA ASN A 232 -7.41 -20.57 -13.12
C ASN A 232 -5.90 -20.39 -13.35
N SER A 233 -5.48 -19.77 -14.45
CA SER A 233 -4.06 -19.52 -14.70
C SER A 233 -3.41 -18.60 -13.66
N LEU A 234 -4.16 -17.66 -13.08
CA LEU A 234 -3.65 -16.81 -11.99
C LEU A 234 -3.60 -17.57 -10.66
N LEU A 235 -4.56 -18.46 -10.40
CA LEU A 235 -4.56 -19.32 -9.21
C LEU A 235 -3.34 -20.25 -9.19
N ASP A 236 -2.89 -20.72 -10.35
CA ASP A 236 -1.67 -21.54 -10.48
C ASP A 236 -0.40 -20.79 -10.03
N LEU A 237 -0.42 -19.46 -9.98
CA LEU A 237 0.69 -18.64 -9.48
C LEU A 237 0.67 -18.46 -7.97
N VAL A 238 -0.46 -18.78 -7.31
CA VAL A 238 -0.60 -18.65 -5.86
C VAL A 238 0.11 -19.84 -5.19
N SER A 239 1.08 -19.54 -4.33
CA SER A 239 1.85 -20.52 -3.58
C SER A 239 1.38 -20.53 -2.12
N PRO A 240 0.40 -21.37 -1.77
CA PRO A 240 -0.12 -21.43 -0.40
C PRO A 240 0.95 -21.95 0.55
N CYS A 241 0.85 -21.53 1.81
CA CYS A 241 1.60 -22.17 2.87
C CYS A 241 0.97 -23.52 3.22
N THR A 242 1.80 -24.50 3.60
CA THR A 242 1.33 -25.72 4.26
C THR A 242 0.73 -25.48 5.65
N GLN A 243 0.99 -24.31 6.23
CA GLN A 243 0.43 -23.84 7.49
C GLN A 243 -0.12 -22.42 7.33
N PRO A 244 -1.29 -22.07 7.87
CA PRO A 244 -1.81 -20.71 7.79
C PRO A 244 -0.79 -19.67 8.30
N LEU A 245 -0.89 -18.44 7.78
CA LEU A 245 0.00 -17.31 8.10
C LEU A 245 0.23 -17.14 9.61
N ILE A 246 -0.77 -17.52 10.40
CA ILE A 246 -0.67 -17.73 11.84
C ILE A 246 -1.42 -19.03 12.15
N GLY A 247 -0.70 -20.04 12.65
CA GLY A 247 -1.33 -21.22 13.26
C GLY A 247 -1.89 -20.88 14.64
N PRO A 248 -2.70 -21.76 15.26
CA PRO A 248 -2.92 -21.68 16.70
C PRO A 248 -1.58 -21.60 17.47
#